data_AF-G1V802-F1
#
_entry.id   AF-G1V802-F1
#
_cell.length_a   1.000
_cell.length_b   1.000
_cell.length_c   1.000
_cell.angle_alpha   90.00
_cell.angle_beta   90.00
_cell.angle_gamma   90.00
#
_symmetry.space_group_name_H-M   'P 1'
#
loop_
_entity.id
_entity.type
_entity.pdbx_description
1 polymer ?
#
loop_
_entity_poly.entity_id
_entity_poly.type
_entity_poly.pdbx_seq_one_letter_code
_entity_poly.pdbx_strand_id
1 'polypeptide(L)'
;MSGQQQIPYLEERKLIKRWSGPWPMLANMAFTLLIFAVTWWVFQDPRGIMRFYTPYVGYNYCRWWLIILIWMAYIFDFWPFRRDWVRSAHPLQKGLVLALVSVGIMIAMIHGFFEGVLGNLAFAYFNPAQLQKLGLTDFYSTEYAAQACMMFAVIASWISPAWLVALEGQPWAGLSQPVRGFSIWLGTFCLSLLIYFMTMHNHMGILYYPWQYFTAICPPYWEHFAETVSANFHVAWIMCCTVVVWFMEGIWERFPFTMIKTPWLRRLALFFGIIAISWALCMFFWYMQELVWGDAIRGHRRDAAPDWRWLHVGETAIFFLVPALFLQFYCGNWPNRFSTPINVLVRSLLVTLGGIAIYCLYYKYAHFVLGTQKGFSHPQQFPMIPMIWLINIWLINWWFMDGWPGWRREFKTAEDFAAEERHLAANAAWNPAMLPGVIIGLVVGVIAYFAIVALLPLASATFTLVQ
;
A
#
# COMPACT_ATOMS: atom_id res chain seq x y z
N MET A 1 20.78 29.17 -15.02
CA MET A 1 19.63 28.83 -14.17
C MET A 1 20.04 27.66 -13.29
N SER A 2 20.08 27.85 -11.97
CA SER A 2 20.78 26.97 -11.01
C SER A 2 20.10 25.60 -10.84
N GLY A 3 20.88 24.52 -10.84
CA GLY A 3 20.43 23.11 -10.76
C GLY A 3 19.64 22.68 -9.50
N GLN A 4 19.24 23.61 -8.62
CA GLN A 4 18.41 23.33 -7.44
C GLN A 4 16.90 23.19 -7.74
N GLN A 5 16.43 23.52 -8.94
CA GLN A 5 15.01 23.41 -9.31
C GLN A 5 14.57 22.01 -9.83
N GLN A 6 15.49 21.04 -9.95
CA GLN A 6 15.18 19.71 -10.49
C GLN A 6 14.97 18.60 -9.43
N ILE A 7 15.36 18.81 -8.18
CA ILE A 7 15.31 17.77 -7.14
C ILE A 7 13.93 17.80 -6.42
N PRO A 8 13.22 16.66 -6.27
CA PRO A 8 11.96 16.57 -5.52
C PRO A 8 12.05 17.03 -4.06
N TYR A 9 10.95 17.53 -3.48
CA TYR A 9 10.91 18.09 -2.11
C TYR A 9 11.30 17.06 -1.04
N LEU A 10 10.84 15.83 -1.21
CA LEU A 10 11.14 14.77 -0.27
C LEU A 10 12.62 14.36 -0.32
N GLU A 11 13.27 14.53 -1.47
CA GLU A 11 14.69 14.20 -1.67
C GLU A 11 15.62 15.35 -1.26
N GLU A 12 15.19 16.61 -1.39
CA GLU A 12 16.00 17.77 -0.99
C GLU A 12 16.10 17.94 0.53
N ARG A 13 15.13 17.39 1.28
CA ARG A 13 15.07 17.56 2.72
C ARG A 13 15.80 16.43 3.45
N LYS A 14 16.32 16.76 4.64
CA LYS A 14 16.84 15.84 5.64
C LYS A 14 16.11 16.10 6.95
N LEU A 15 15.65 15.05 7.61
CA LEU A 15 14.94 15.19 8.88
C LEU A 15 15.89 14.85 10.04
N ILE A 16 16.16 15.85 10.88
CA ILE A 16 17.01 15.72 12.06
C ILE A 16 16.15 15.61 13.30
N LYS A 17 16.53 14.70 14.19
CA LYS A 17 15.87 14.53 15.49
C LYS A 17 15.96 15.81 16.31
N ARG A 18 14.83 16.30 16.83
CA ARG A 18 14.82 17.46 17.75
C ARG A 18 15.41 17.13 19.12
N TRP A 19 15.27 15.87 19.53
CA TRP A 19 15.72 15.38 20.83
C TRP A 19 16.57 14.12 20.63
N SER A 20 17.52 13.89 21.54
CA SER A 20 18.33 12.68 21.56
C SER A 20 17.51 11.44 21.94
N GLY A 21 18.05 10.26 21.62
CA GLY A 21 17.42 8.99 22.00
C GLY A 21 16.11 8.67 21.24
N PRO A 22 15.17 7.95 21.89
CA PRO A 22 13.92 7.51 21.28
C PRO A 22 12.77 8.54 21.39
N TRP A 23 12.99 9.68 22.05
CA TRP A 23 11.94 10.68 22.31
C TRP A 23 11.23 11.21 21.05
N PRO A 24 11.92 11.51 19.94
CA PRO A 24 11.26 11.92 18.69
C PRO A 24 10.24 10.88 18.19
N MET A 25 10.64 9.61 18.19
CA MET A 25 9.81 8.49 17.76
C MET A 25 8.59 8.34 18.68
N LEU A 26 8.78 8.36 19.99
CA LEU A 26 7.68 8.25 20.95
C LEU A 26 6.70 9.43 20.85
N ALA A 27 7.21 10.66 20.67
CA ALA A 27 6.37 11.84 20.50
C ALA A 27 5.54 11.78 19.23
N ASN A 28 6.12 11.38 18.09
CA ASN A 28 5.36 11.20 16.85
C ASN A 28 4.39 10.03 16.93
N MET A 29 4.75 8.94 17.61
CA MET A 29 3.85 7.82 17.80
C MET A 29 2.63 8.24 18.62
N ALA A 30 2.83 8.92 19.76
CA ALA A 30 1.73 9.46 20.55
C ALA A 30 0.86 10.45 19.75
N PHE A 31 1.49 11.36 19.00
CA PHE A 31 0.80 12.34 18.17
C PHE A 31 -0.03 11.70 17.06
N THR A 32 0.55 10.76 16.31
CA THR A 32 -0.13 10.09 15.18
C THR A 32 -1.19 9.12 15.66
N LEU A 33 -0.98 8.41 16.78
CA LEU A 33 -2.00 7.55 17.38
C LEU A 33 -3.16 8.33 17.98
N LEU A 34 -2.92 9.53 18.52
CA LEU A 34 -3.99 10.43 18.97
C LEU A 34 -4.85 10.87 17.78
N ILE A 35 -4.22 11.32 16.69
CA ILE A 35 -4.94 11.65 15.45
C ILE A 35 -5.70 10.44 14.93
N PHE A 36 -5.07 9.26 14.93
CA PHE A 36 -5.72 8.01 14.53
C PHE A 36 -6.97 7.75 15.39
N ALA A 37 -6.87 7.78 16.72
CA ALA A 37 -7.99 7.50 17.60
C ALA A 37 -9.16 8.47 17.39
N VAL A 38 -8.87 9.78 17.28
CA VAL A 38 -9.90 10.81 17.06
C VAL A 38 -10.56 10.64 15.69
N THR A 39 -9.75 10.55 14.63
CA THR A 39 -10.28 10.45 13.26
C THR A 39 -10.96 9.11 12.99
N TRP A 40 -10.45 8.02 13.58
CA TRP A 40 -11.10 6.72 13.55
C TRP A 40 -12.48 6.80 14.18
N TRP A 41 -12.60 7.36 15.39
CA TRP A 41 -13.89 7.48 16.06
C TRP A 41 -14.89 8.37 15.31
N VAL A 42 -14.43 9.45 14.68
CA VAL A 42 -15.31 10.32 13.88
C VAL A 42 -15.79 9.62 12.62
N PHE A 43 -14.88 9.05 11.82
CA PHE A 43 -15.18 8.60 10.46
C PHE A 43 -15.51 7.11 10.36
N GLN A 44 -14.71 6.25 10.99
CA GLN A 44 -14.70 4.82 10.72
C GLN A 44 -15.41 4.01 11.82
N ASP A 45 -15.12 4.24 13.11
CA ASP A 45 -15.62 3.39 14.20
C ASP A 45 -17.13 3.12 14.06
N PRO A 46 -17.57 1.84 14.05
CA PRO A 46 -18.99 1.49 13.95
C PRO A 46 -19.88 2.11 15.04
N ARG A 47 -19.29 2.48 16.18
CA ARG A 47 -19.94 3.15 17.32
C ARG A 47 -19.81 4.67 17.25
N GLY A 48 -19.05 5.17 16.30
CA GLY A 48 -18.69 6.56 16.11
C GLY A 48 -19.79 7.43 15.48
N ILE A 49 -19.37 8.59 14.95
CA ILE A 49 -20.27 9.60 14.40
C ILE A 49 -20.75 9.20 13.00
N MET A 50 -19.83 9.09 12.04
CA MET A 50 -20.17 8.91 10.63
C MET A 50 -20.33 7.44 10.22
N ARG A 51 -19.65 6.53 10.95
CA ARG A 51 -19.80 5.07 10.82
C ARG A 51 -19.58 4.56 9.39
N PHE A 52 -18.59 5.11 8.69
CA PHE A 52 -18.26 4.72 7.32
C PHE A 52 -17.69 3.31 7.19
N TYR A 53 -17.47 2.59 8.29
CA TYR A 53 -17.03 1.21 8.30
C TYR A 53 -18.15 0.22 7.90
N THR A 54 -18.92 0.56 6.87
CA THR A 54 -19.43 -0.44 5.94
C THR A 54 -18.25 -0.81 5.03
N PRO A 55 -17.84 -2.09 4.94
CA PRO A 55 -16.47 -2.45 4.57
C PRO A 55 -15.97 -1.80 3.28
N TYR A 56 -16.82 -1.65 2.26
CA TYR A 56 -16.37 -1.09 0.99
C TYR A 56 -16.38 0.44 0.94
N VAL A 57 -17.33 1.12 1.59
CA VAL A 57 -17.37 2.60 1.61
C VAL A 57 -16.18 3.15 2.38
N GLY A 58 -15.99 2.72 3.63
CA GLY A 58 -14.89 3.18 4.47
C GLY A 58 -13.53 2.85 3.85
N TYR A 59 -13.43 1.69 3.22
CA TYR A 59 -12.22 1.29 2.50
C TYR A 59 -11.99 2.12 1.23
N ASN A 60 -13.04 2.43 0.46
CA ASN A 60 -12.95 3.26 -0.74
C ASN A 60 -12.32 4.62 -0.44
N TYR A 61 -12.82 5.35 0.57
CA TYR A 61 -12.24 6.63 0.98
C TYR A 61 -10.80 6.46 1.48
N CYS A 62 -10.55 5.49 2.35
CA CYS A 62 -9.22 5.24 2.90
C CYS A 62 -8.19 4.98 1.79
N ARG A 63 -8.57 4.20 0.77
CA ARG A 63 -7.69 3.82 -0.34
C ARG A 63 -7.47 4.95 -1.33
N TRP A 64 -8.50 5.70 -1.70
CA TRP A 64 -8.33 6.87 -2.55
C TRP A 64 -7.48 7.95 -1.90
N TRP A 65 -7.65 8.15 -0.60
CA TRP A 65 -6.84 9.10 0.13
C TRP A 65 -5.35 8.74 0.05
N LEU A 66 -5.00 7.47 0.26
CA LEU A 66 -3.63 6.95 0.13
C LEU A 66 -3.02 7.33 -1.23
N ILE A 67 -3.75 7.08 -2.32
CA ILE A 67 -3.27 7.32 -3.68
C ILE A 67 -3.05 8.80 -3.93
N ILE A 68 -3.96 9.65 -3.45
CA ILE A 68 -3.85 11.10 -3.63
C ILE A 68 -2.67 11.65 -2.85
N LEU A 69 -2.39 11.12 -1.65
CA LEU A 69 -1.18 11.47 -0.92
C LEU A 69 0.08 11.12 -1.73
N ILE A 70 0.10 9.93 -2.36
CA ILE A 70 1.19 9.52 -3.27
C ILE A 70 1.27 10.45 -4.48
N TRP A 71 0.14 10.77 -5.13
CA TRP A 71 0.13 11.67 -6.28
C TRP A 71 0.67 13.05 -5.93
N MET A 72 0.21 13.64 -4.82
CA MET A 72 0.67 14.95 -4.38
C MET A 72 2.17 14.95 -4.06
N ALA A 73 2.67 13.95 -3.35
CA ALA A 73 4.04 13.94 -2.86
C ALA A 73 5.05 13.41 -3.89
N TYR A 74 4.75 12.30 -4.57
CA TYR A 74 5.65 11.60 -5.48
C TYR A 74 5.50 12.07 -6.93
N ILE A 75 4.27 12.19 -7.44
CA ILE A 75 4.03 12.49 -8.86
C ILE A 75 4.09 13.99 -9.15
N PHE A 76 3.34 14.79 -8.40
CA PHE A 76 3.20 16.23 -8.61
C PHE A 76 4.22 17.08 -7.83
N ASP A 77 4.99 16.47 -6.92
CA ASP A 77 5.99 17.15 -6.09
C ASP A 77 5.44 18.44 -5.45
N PHE A 78 4.25 18.31 -4.84
CA PHE A 78 3.50 19.38 -4.18
C PHE A 78 2.99 20.51 -5.08
N TRP A 79 3.07 20.40 -6.41
CA TRP A 79 2.37 21.34 -7.30
C TRP A 79 0.85 21.32 -7.03
N PRO A 80 0.13 22.46 -7.05
CA PRO A 80 0.53 23.82 -7.47
C PRO A 80 1.11 24.71 -6.36
N PHE A 81 1.43 24.18 -5.19
CA PHE A 81 1.99 24.99 -4.11
C PHE A 81 3.38 25.51 -4.48
N ARG A 82 3.62 26.80 -4.24
CA ARG A 82 4.94 27.39 -4.49
C ARG A 82 5.99 26.68 -3.64
N ARG A 83 7.11 26.32 -4.26
CA ARG A 83 8.19 25.59 -3.59
C ARG A 83 8.69 26.31 -2.34
N ASP A 84 8.79 27.64 -2.38
CA ASP A 84 9.20 28.45 -1.23
C ASP A 84 8.23 28.32 -0.05
N TRP A 85 6.91 28.20 -0.32
CA TRP A 85 5.93 27.97 0.73
C TRP A 85 6.08 26.56 1.33
N VAL A 86 6.22 25.52 0.49
CA VAL A 86 6.46 24.14 0.97
C VAL A 86 7.73 24.08 1.84
N ARG A 87 8.75 24.85 1.47
CA ARG A 87 10.03 25.00 2.19
C ARG A 87 9.99 25.92 3.40
N SER A 88 9.03 26.80 3.60
CA SER A 88 9.05 27.76 4.72
C SER A 88 7.88 27.63 5.68
N ALA A 89 6.74 27.10 5.22
CA ALA A 89 5.54 26.95 6.01
C ALA A 89 5.78 26.10 7.27
N HIS A 90 5.11 26.50 8.36
CA HIS A 90 5.16 25.72 9.60
C HIS A 90 4.62 24.30 9.34
N PRO A 91 5.26 23.24 9.85
CA PRO A 91 4.86 21.87 9.57
C PRO A 91 3.39 21.54 9.84
N LEU A 92 2.80 22.08 10.91
CA LEU A 92 1.37 21.90 11.20
C LEU A 92 0.47 22.59 10.17
N GLN A 93 0.81 23.81 9.75
CA GLN A 93 0.06 24.54 8.74
C GLN A 93 0.13 23.82 7.39
N LYS A 94 1.34 23.39 7.00
CA LYS A 94 1.56 22.63 5.77
C LYS A 94 0.80 21.30 5.80
N GLY A 95 0.89 20.56 6.90
CA GLY A 95 0.13 19.34 7.15
C GLY A 95 -1.36 19.52 6.96
N LEU A 96 -1.94 20.51 7.66
CA LEU A 96 -3.37 20.80 7.61
C LEU A 96 -3.83 21.17 6.20
N VAL A 97 -3.15 22.12 5.55
CA VAL A 97 -3.54 22.58 4.20
C VAL A 97 -3.46 21.45 3.18
N LEU A 98 -2.34 20.72 3.15
CA LEU A 98 -2.16 19.63 2.18
C LEU A 98 -3.11 18.46 2.46
N ALA A 99 -3.40 18.15 3.74
CA ALA A 99 -4.40 17.15 4.10
C ALA A 99 -5.81 17.56 3.63
N LEU A 100 -6.23 18.80 3.86
CA LEU A 100 -7.55 19.29 3.40
C LEU A 100 -7.66 19.27 1.87
N VAL A 101 -6.61 19.67 1.17
CA VAL A 101 -6.56 19.62 -0.30
C VAL A 101 -6.65 18.18 -0.80
N SER A 102 -5.92 17.25 -0.16
CA SER A 102 -5.99 15.83 -0.52
C SER A 102 -7.39 15.23 -0.33
N VAL A 103 -8.12 15.64 0.73
CA VAL A 103 -9.52 15.25 0.95
C VAL A 103 -10.43 15.85 -0.13
N GLY A 104 -10.23 17.11 -0.51
CA GLY A 104 -10.98 17.73 -1.60
C GLY A 104 -10.79 17.01 -2.94
N ILE A 105 -9.55 16.65 -3.28
CA ILE A 105 -9.24 15.86 -4.49
C ILE A 105 -9.87 14.47 -4.40
N MET A 106 -9.89 13.85 -3.22
CA MET A 106 -10.49 12.53 -3.01
C MET A 106 -11.99 12.55 -3.29
N ILE A 107 -12.70 13.52 -2.71
CA ILE A 107 -14.13 13.71 -2.93
C ILE A 107 -14.41 13.99 -4.42
N ALA A 108 -13.61 14.85 -5.06
CA ALA A 108 -13.74 15.14 -6.49
C ALA A 108 -13.50 13.90 -7.37
N MET A 109 -12.56 13.02 -7.00
CA MET A 109 -12.29 11.78 -7.73
C MET A 109 -13.45 10.78 -7.58
N ILE A 110 -13.87 10.49 -6.35
CA ILE A 110 -14.93 9.51 -6.07
C ILE A 110 -16.26 9.99 -6.64
N HIS A 111 -16.76 11.15 -6.20
CA HIS A 111 -18.11 11.61 -6.53
C HIS A 111 -18.16 12.37 -7.85
N GLY A 112 -17.12 13.14 -8.18
CA GLY A 112 -17.06 13.91 -9.43
C GLY A 112 -16.76 13.00 -10.63
N PHE A 113 -15.65 12.27 -10.59
CA PHE A 113 -15.21 11.47 -11.73
C PHE A 113 -15.87 10.09 -11.79
N PHE A 114 -15.74 9.25 -10.75
CA PHE A 114 -16.27 7.88 -10.80
C PHE A 114 -17.81 7.86 -10.78
N GLU A 115 -18.46 8.43 -9.78
CA GLU A 115 -19.93 8.41 -9.71
C GLU A 115 -20.57 9.37 -10.72
N GLY A 116 -20.03 10.59 -10.82
CA GLY A 116 -20.60 11.68 -11.62
C GLY A 116 -20.40 11.51 -13.12
N VAL A 117 -19.21 11.15 -13.58
CA VAL A 117 -18.89 10.98 -15.01
C VAL A 117 -19.03 9.52 -15.43
N LEU A 118 -18.17 8.63 -14.94
CA LEU A 118 -18.16 7.23 -15.40
C LEU A 118 -19.46 6.51 -15.06
N GLY A 119 -19.99 6.73 -13.87
CA GLY A 119 -21.18 6.08 -13.37
C GLY A 119 -22.46 6.48 -14.09
N ASN A 120 -22.55 7.73 -14.55
CA ASN A 120 -23.70 8.22 -15.30
C ASN A 120 -23.60 8.01 -16.82
N LEU A 121 -22.38 7.96 -17.38
CA LEU A 121 -22.18 7.95 -18.83
C LEU A 121 -21.67 6.62 -19.39
N ALA A 122 -21.04 5.77 -18.57
CA ALA A 122 -20.40 4.55 -19.05
C ALA A 122 -20.87 3.28 -18.31
N PHE A 123 -20.63 3.16 -17.01
CA PHE A 123 -20.90 1.92 -16.27
C PHE A 123 -21.77 2.18 -15.04
N ALA A 124 -22.97 1.63 -15.02
CA ALA A 124 -23.94 1.84 -13.94
C ALA A 124 -23.40 1.43 -12.56
N TYR A 125 -22.52 0.42 -12.49
CA TYR A 125 -21.97 -0.05 -11.22
C TYR A 125 -21.04 0.96 -10.52
N PHE A 126 -20.65 2.08 -11.15
CA PHE A 126 -19.92 3.14 -10.44
C PHE A 126 -20.85 4.15 -9.76
N ASN A 127 -22.17 4.07 -9.95
CA ASN A 127 -23.11 5.06 -9.41
C ASN A 127 -24.25 4.37 -8.63
N PRO A 128 -24.37 4.63 -7.31
CA PRO A 128 -25.42 4.03 -6.50
C PRO A 128 -26.83 4.32 -7.03
N ALA A 129 -27.12 5.54 -7.49
CA ALA A 129 -28.43 5.91 -8.00
C ALA A 129 -28.77 5.19 -9.32
N GLN A 130 -27.77 4.88 -10.16
CA GLN A 130 -28.00 4.08 -11.36
C GLN A 130 -28.27 2.61 -11.01
N LEU A 131 -27.55 2.06 -10.04
CA LEU A 131 -27.81 0.71 -9.51
C LEU A 131 -29.22 0.59 -8.88
N GLN A 132 -29.68 1.62 -8.16
CA GLN A 132 -31.03 1.65 -7.60
C GLN A 132 -32.12 1.63 -8.68
N LYS A 133 -31.92 2.31 -9.81
CA LYS A 133 -32.85 2.24 -10.96
C LYS A 133 -32.95 0.84 -11.56
N LEU A 134 -31.92 0.01 -11.37
CA LEU A 134 -31.91 -1.39 -11.77
C LEU A 134 -32.54 -2.32 -10.73
N GLY A 135 -33.03 -1.78 -9.62
CA GLY A 135 -33.78 -2.52 -8.59
C GLY A 135 -32.95 -2.96 -7.38
N LEU A 136 -31.69 -2.53 -7.25
CA LEU A 136 -30.90 -2.78 -6.04
C LEU A 136 -31.33 -1.87 -4.88
N THR A 137 -31.19 -2.36 -3.65
CA THR A 137 -31.43 -1.54 -2.46
C THR A 137 -30.33 -0.48 -2.30
N ASP A 138 -30.62 0.56 -1.53
CA ASP A 138 -29.67 1.66 -1.28
C ASP A 138 -28.33 1.17 -0.70
N PHE A 139 -28.40 0.26 0.27
CA PHE A 139 -27.21 -0.33 0.90
C PHE A 139 -26.33 -1.08 -0.12
N TYR A 140 -26.90 -2.02 -0.88
CA TYR A 140 -26.11 -2.81 -1.84
C TYR A 140 -25.60 -1.95 -3.01
N SER A 141 -26.40 -0.98 -3.46
CA SER A 141 -26.00 -0.05 -4.50
C SER A 141 -24.79 0.78 -4.08
N THR A 142 -24.78 1.25 -2.83
CA THR A 142 -23.67 2.02 -2.26
C THR A 142 -22.42 1.16 -2.09
N GLU A 143 -22.55 -0.05 -1.54
CA GLU A 143 -21.41 -0.95 -1.33
C GLU A 143 -20.79 -1.42 -2.66
N TYR A 144 -21.59 -1.76 -3.68
CA TYR A 144 -21.06 -2.19 -4.98
C TYR A 144 -20.39 -1.04 -5.74
N ALA A 145 -20.95 0.17 -5.70
CA ALA A 145 -20.31 1.33 -6.31
C ALA A 145 -19.00 1.69 -5.62
N ALA A 146 -18.99 1.67 -4.28
CA ALA A 146 -17.78 1.88 -3.50
C ALA A 146 -16.73 0.80 -3.81
N GLN A 147 -17.13 -0.48 -3.91
CA GLN A 147 -16.24 -1.58 -4.25
C GLN A 147 -15.63 -1.39 -5.65
N ALA A 148 -16.42 -0.99 -6.65
CA ALA A 148 -15.94 -0.74 -8.00
C ALA A 148 -14.91 0.39 -8.07
N CYS A 149 -15.21 1.51 -7.40
CA CYS A 149 -14.32 2.64 -7.28
C CYS A 149 -13.02 2.27 -6.53
N MET A 150 -13.15 1.52 -5.44
CA MET A 150 -12.04 1.06 -4.61
C MET A 150 -11.11 0.10 -5.36
N MET A 151 -11.65 -0.82 -6.17
CA MET A 151 -10.84 -1.76 -6.95
C MET A 151 -9.94 -1.05 -7.96
N PHE A 152 -10.40 0.05 -8.55
CA PHE A 152 -9.53 0.91 -9.36
C PHE A 152 -8.42 1.55 -8.52
N ALA A 153 -8.78 2.03 -7.33
CA ALA A 153 -7.83 2.60 -6.37
C ALA A 153 -6.72 1.59 -6.00
N VAL A 154 -7.09 0.32 -5.74
CA VAL A 154 -6.14 -0.77 -5.43
C VAL A 154 -5.10 -0.97 -6.54
N ILE A 155 -5.51 -0.86 -7.80
CA ILE A 155 -4.58 -0.94 -8.95
C ILE A 155 -3.67 0.30 -8.99
N ALA A 156 -4.25 1.49 -8.91
CA ALA A 156 -3.50 2.73 -9.01
C ALA A 156 -2.47 2.91 -7.88
N SER A 157 -2.73 2.36 -6.68
CA SER A 157 -1.87 2.52 -5.50
C SER A 157 -0.52 1.83 -5.60
N TRP A 158 -0.34 0.81 -6.45
CA TRP A 158 0.97 0.20 -6.69
C TRP A 158 1.60 0.69 -7.98
N ILE A 159 0.81 0.91 -9.05
CA ILE A 159 1.35 1.37 -10.34
C ILE A 159 1.93 2.77 -10.21
N SER A 160 1.22 3.68 -9.53
CA SER A 160 1.66 5.08 -9.34
C SER A 160 3.06 5.15 -8.68
N PRO A 161 3.30 4.54 -7.50
CA PRO A 161 4.64 4.53 -6.92
C PRO A 161 5.61 3.63 -7.69
N ALA A 162 5.20 2.48 -8.23
CA ALA A 162 6.09 1.61 -9.02
C ALA A 162 6.68 2.33 -10.24
N TRP A 163 5.93 3.26 -10.84
CA TRP A 163 6.45 4.04 -11.96
C TRP A 163 7.63 4.94 -11.56
N LEU A 164 7.62 5.49 -10.34
CA LEU A 164 8.74 6.30 -9.85
C LEU A 164 9.85 5.46 -9.25
N VAL A 165 9.50 4.43 -8.47
CA VAL A 165 10.45 3.56 -7.78
C VAL A 165 11.20 2.67 -8.77
N ALA A 166 10.48 2.03 -9.70
CA ALA A 166 11.04 1.07 -10.64
C ALA A 166 11.44 1.71 -11.97
N LEU A 167 10.60 2.56 -12.56
CA LEU A 167 10.85 3.15 -13.87
C LEU A 167 11.52 4.53 -13.81
N GLU A 168 11.82 5.02 -12.60
CA GLU A 168 12.54 6.29 -12.37
C GLU A 168 11.86 7.49 -13.07
N GLY A 169 10.53 7.45 -13.22
CA GLY A 169 9.73 8.49 -13.87
C GLY A 169 9.85 8.57 -15.40
N GLN A 170 10.52 7.60 -16.05
CA GLN A 170 10.67 7.57 -17.50
C GLN A 170 9.33 7.28 -18.22
N PRO A 171 9.13 7.78 -19.47
CA PRO A 171 10.02 8.65 -20.25
C PRO A 171 9.94 10.15 -19.86
N TRP A 172 9.13 10.50 -18.87
CA TRP A 172 8.79 11.89 -18.54
C TRP A 172 9.71 12.54 -17.49
N ALA A 173 10.73 11.84 -17.03
CA ALA A 173 11.59 12.29 -15.93
C ALA A 173 12.23 13.68 -16.15
N GLY A 174 12.54 14.01 -17.41
CA GLY A 174 13.15 15.29 -17.79
C GLY A 174 12.19 16.48 -17.88
N LEU A 175 10.88 16.28 -17.70
CA LEU A 175 9.88 17.35 -17.79
C LEU A 175 9.77 18.12 -16.46
N SER A 176 9.39 19.40 -16.54
CA SER A 176 9.07 20.21 -15.37
C SER A 176 7.63 19.96 -14.89
N GLN A 177 7.36 20.29 -13.62
CA GLN A 177 5.97 20.36 -13.16
C GLN A 177 5.27 21.56 -13.81
N PRO A 178 3.97 21.45 -14.17
CA PRO A 178 3.09 20.31 -13.90
C PRO A 178 3.08 19.22 -14.98
N VAL A 179 3.78 19.43 -16.10
CA VAL A 179 3.72 18.53 -17.27
C VAL A 179 4.17 17.13 -16.88
N ARG A 180 5.28 17.00 -16.14
CA ARG A 180 5.76 15.72 -15.62
C ARG A 180 4.68 14.98 -14.82
N GLY A 181 4.08 15.67 -13.85
CA GLY A 181 3.06 15.10 -12.97
C GLY A 181 1.85 14.61 -13.76
N PHE A 182 1.29 15.44 -14.65
CA PHE A 182 0.15 15.04 -15.47
C PHE A 182 0.48 13.92 -16.45
N SER A 183 1.67 13.91 -17.07
CA SER A 183 2.06 12.84 -18.00
C SER A 183 2.19 11.49 -17.30
N ILE A 184 2.88 11.44 -16.16
CA ILE A 184 3.01 10.22 -15.36
C ILE A 184 1.64 9.78 -14.85
N TRP A 185 0.89 10.71 -14.25
CA TRP A 185 -0.45 10.44 -13.74
C TRP A 185 -1.35 9.84 -14.83
N LEU A 186 -1.48 10.51 -15.98
CA LEU A 186 -2.30 10.03 -17.09
C LEU A 186 -1.82 8.67 -17.63
N GLY A 187 -0.51 8.48 -17.81
CA GLY A 187 0.06 7.21 -18.24
C GLY A 187 -0.29 6.06 -17.29
N THR A 188 -0.05 6.27 -15.99
CA THR A 188 -0.38 5.26 -14.96
C THR A 188 -1.87 5.05 -14.78
N PHE A 189 -2.70 6.09 -14.99
CA PHE A 189 -4.15 6.02 -14.88
C PHE A 189 -4.74 5.23 -16.05
N CYS A 190 -4.29 5.48 -17.29
CA CYS A 190 -4.67 4.70 -18.46
C CYS A 190 -4.26 3.24 -18.34
N LEU A 191 -3.04 2.96 -17.84
CA LEU A 191 -2.60 1.59 -17.58
C LEU A 191 -3.47 0.92 -16.50
N SER A 192 -3.80 1.67 -15.44
CA SER A 192 -4.69 1.18 -14.38
C SER A 192 -6.09 0.84 -14.90
N LEU A 193 -6.60 1.62 -15.86
CA LEU A 193 -7.88 1.35 -16.52
C LEU A 193 -7.85 0.06 -17.34
N LEU A 194 -6.78 -0.18 -18.11
CA LEU A 194 -6.62 -1.43 -18.86
C LEU A 194 -6.57 -2.64 -17.90
N ILE A 195 -5.79 -2.54 -16.83
CA ILE A 195 -5.69 -3.59 -15.81
C ILE A 195 -7.03 -3.79 -15.11
N TYR A 196 -7.78 -2.73 -14.83
CA TYR A 196 -9.12 -2.82 -14.25
C TYR A 196 -10.06 -3.63 -15.13
N PHE A 197 -10.06 -3.41 -16.45
CA PHE A 197 -10.88 -4.21 -17.37
C PHE A 197 -10.46 -5.68 -17.39
N MET A 198 -9.17 -5.96 -17.33
CA MET A 198 -8.66 -7.32 -17.31
C MET A 198 -8.97 -8.05 -15.99
N THR A 199 -8.95 -7.35 -14.84
CA THR A 199 -8.89 -8.00 -13.53
C THR A 199 -10.11 -7.78 -12.63
N MET A 200 -10.85 -6.69 -12.81
CA MET A 200 -11.94 -6.26 -11.91
C MET A 200 -13.29 -6.17 -12.63
N HIS A 201 -13.31 -5.73 -13.88
CA HIS A 201 -14.56 -5.53 -14.64
C HIS A 201 -15.37 -6.82 -14.80
N ASN A 202 -14.72 -7.96 -15.04
CA ASN A 202 -15.41 -9.25 -15.16
C ASN A 202 -16.15 -9.63 -13.86
N HIS A 203 -15.59 -9.30 -12.69
CA HIS A 203 -16.27 -9.47 -11.42
C HIS A 203 -17.49 -8.54 -11.28
N MET A 204 -17.41 -7.31 -11.78
CA MET A 204 -18.57 -6.40 -11.78
C MET A 204 -19.67 -6.88 -12.73
N GLY A 205 -19.31 -7.47 -13.88
CA GLY A 205 -20.27 -7.98 -14.87
C GLY A 205 -21.14 -9.13 -14.36
N ILE A 206 -20.64 -9.95 -13.44
CA ILE A 206 -21.40 -11.05 -12.84
C ILE A 206 -22.32 -10.64 -11.69
N LEU A 207 -22.23 -9.39 -11.21
CA LEU A 207 -23.12 -8.88 -10.15
C LEU A 207 -24.54 -8.59 -10.68
N TYR A 208 -24.71 -8.53 -12.00
CA TYR A 208 -26.01 -8.31 -12.65
C TYR A 208 -26.74 -9.64 -12.87
N TYR A 209 -28.08 -9.60 -12.90
CA TYR A 209 -28.88 -10.73 -13.35
C TYR A 209 -29.72 -10.33 -14.57
N PRO A 210 -29.53 -10.96 -15.74
CA PRO A 210 -28.48 -11.95 -16.06
C PRO A 210 -27.07 -11.33 -16.05
N TRP A 211 -26.04 -12.18 -15.97
CA TRP A 211 -24.64 -11.75 -16.09
C TRP A 211 -24.42 -11.00 -17.41
N GLN A 212 -23.54 -10.00 -17.39
CA GLN A 212 -23.29 -9.12 -18.53
C GLN A 212 -22.33 -9.74 -19.58
N TYR A 213 -22.73 -10.86 -20.18
CA TYR A 213 -21.89 -11.63 -21.14
C TYR A 213 -21.44 -10.84 -22.38
N PHE A 214 -22.13 -9.76 -22.75
CA PHE A 214 -21.76 -8.94 -23.91
C PHE A 214 -20.59 -7.98 -23.66
N THR A 215 -20.36 -7.62 -22.40
CA THR A 215 -19.35 -6.61 -22.02
C THR A 215 -18.26 -7.15 -21.12
N ALA A 216 -18.51 -8.30 -20.47
CA ALA A 216 -17.59 -8.93 -19.55
C ALA A 216 -17.36 -10.40 -19.92
N ILE A 217 -16.17 -10.91 -19.59
CA ILE A 217 -15.86 -12.34 -19.67
C ILE A 217 -16.52 -13.00 -18.45
N CYS A 218 -17.62 -13.70 -18.69
CA CYS A 218 -18.39 -14.38 -17.66
C CYS A 218 -18.52 -15.88 -18.01
N PRO A 219 -18.16 -16.81 -17.10
CA PRO A 219 -17.48 -16.53 -15.84
C PRO A 219 -16.05 -16.00 -16.04
N PRO A 220 -15.45 -15.32 -15.04
CA PRO A 220 -14.10 -14.79 -15.15
C PRO A 220 -13.06 -15.89 -15.38
N TYR A 221 -12.00 -15.59 -16.15
CA TYR A 221 -10.98 -16.58 -16.54
C TYR A 221 -10.19 -17.19 -15.37
N TRP A 222 -10.22 -16.55 -14.20
CA TRP A 222 -9.55 -17.05 -12.99
C TRP A 222 -10.42 -18.01 -12.17
N GLU A 223 -11.69 -18.20 -12.50
CA GLU A 223 -12.63 -18.99 -11.69
C GLU A 223 -12.09 -20.38 -11.33
N HIS A 224 -11.56 -21.11 -12.31
CA HIS A 224 -11.05 -22.46 -12.10
C HIS A 224 -9.75 -22.50 -11.30
N PHE A 225 -8.90 -21.49 -11.43
CA PHE A 225 -7.63 -21.42 -10.72
C PHE A 225 -7.82 -20.95 -9.27
N ALA A 226 -8.64 -19.93 -9.08
CA ALA A 226 -8.85 -19.27 -7.79
C ALA A 226 -10.02 -19.88 -7.00
N GLU A 227 -10.76 -20.81 -7.59
CA GLU A 227 -11.99 -21.43 -7.07
C GLU A 227 -13.07 -20.41 -6.64
N THR A 228 -13.03 -19.21 -7.24
CA THR A 228 -13.96 -18.12 -6.98
C THR A 228 -14.13 -17.23 -8.19
N VAL A 229 -15.33 -16.67 -8.34
CA VAL A 229 -15.62 -15.61 -9.31
C VAL A 229 -15.33 -14.21 -8.76
N SER A 230 -14.89 -14.11 -7.50
CA SER A 230 -14.56 -12.84 -6.86
C SER A 230 -13.26 -12.26 -7.41
N ALA A 231 -13.24 -10.94 -7.65
CA ALA A 231 -12.01 -10.22 -7.95
C ALA A 231 -11.07 -10.08 -6.74
N ASN A 232 -11.44 -10.57 -5.56
CA ASN A 232 -10.56 -10.63 -4.39
C ASN A 232 -9.25 -11.39 -4.69
N PHE A 233 -9.27 -12.36 -5.61
CA PHE A 233 -8.07 -12.99 -6.14
C PHE A 233 -7.09 -11.96 -6.72
N HIS A 234 -7.58 -11.02 -7.53
CA HIS A 234 -6.75 -9.95 -8.08
C HIS A 234 -6.33 -8.93 -7.02
N VAL A 235 -7.24 -8.60 -6.09
CA VAL A 235 -6.90 -7.76 -4.94
C VAL A 235 -5.72 -8.38 -4.17
N ALA A 236 -5.69 -9.69 -3.94
CA ALA A 236 -4.64 -10.38 -3.19
C ALA A 236 -3.22 -10.03 -3.68
N TRP A 237 -2.91 -10.32 -4.95
CA TRP A 237 -1.57 -10.12 -5.47
C TRP A 237 -1.26 -8.63 -5.74
N ILE A 238 -2.25 -7.82 -6.09
CA ILE A 238 -2.07 -6.37 -6.26
C ILE A 238 -1.75 -5.68 -4.93
N MET A 239 -2.36 -6.15 -3.84
CA MET A 239 -2.03 -5.71 -2.50
C MET A 239 -0.59 -6.09 -2.14
N CYS A 240 -0.17 -7.32 -2.45
CA CYS A 240 1.24 -7.71 -2.33
C CYS A 240 2.16 -6.78 -3.15
N CYS A 241 1.79 -6.41 -4.39
CA CYS A 241 2.54 -5.43 -5.19
C CYS A 241 2.70 -4.10 -4.46
N THR A 242 1.62 -3.59 -3.86
CA THR A 242 1.68 -2.33 -3.09
C THR A 242 2.72 -2.45 -1.97
N VAL A 243 2.70 -3.54 -1.20
CA VAL A 243 3.63 -3.76 -0.08
C VAL A 243 5.08 -3.90 -0.57
N VAL A 244 5.30 -4.71 -1.61
CA VAL A 244 6.65 -4.95 -2.15
C VAL A 244 7.23 -3.68 -2.75
N VAL A 245 6.45 -2.82 -3.41
CA VAL A 245 6.94 -1.50 -3.88
C VAL A 245 7.51 -0.68 -2.72
N TRP A 246 6.82 -0.65 -1.58
CA TRP A 246 7.31 0.07 -0.40
C TRP A 246 8.47 -0.64 0.30
N PHE A 247 8.56 -1.96 0.22
CA PHE A 247 9.77 -2.67 0.66
C PHE A 247 10.97 -2.28 -0.21
N MET A 248 10.80 -2.30 -1.53
CA MET A 248 11.81 -1.86 -2.50
C MET A 248 12.24 -0.42 -2.24
N GLU A 249 11.30 0.49 -2.06
CA GLU A 249 11.62 1.91 -1.84
C GLU A 249 12.20 2.19 -0.46
N GLY A 250 11.78 1.43 0.56
CA GLY A 250 12.13 1.67 1.95
C GLY A 250 13.21 0.75 2.49
N ILE A 251 12.78 -0.37 3.07
CA ILE A 251 13.65 -1.24 3.85
C ILE A 251 14.70 -1.97 3.01
N TRP A 252 14.44 -2.19 1.72
CA TRP A 252 15.33 -2.90 0.79
C TRP A 252 16.19 -1.96 -0.05
N GLU A 253 15.95 -0.63 -0.03
CA GLU A 253 16.77 0.36 -0.75
C GLU A 253 17.03 -0.01 -2.23
N ARG A 254 16.02 -0.61 -2.87
CA ARG A 254 15.99 -1.12 -4.24
C ARG A 254 17.00 -2.24 -4.54
N PHE A 255 17.68 -2.77 -3.53
CA PHE A 255 18.54 -3.97 -3.63
C PHE A 255 17.68 -5.22 -3.93
N PRO A 256 18.15 -6.18 -4.76
CA PRO A 256 19.44 -6.23 -5.45
C PRO A 256 19.47 -5.51 -6.82
N PHE A 257 18.36 -4.94 -7.27
CA PHE A 257 18.23 -4.42 -8.63
C PHE A 257 19.13 -3.21 -8.91
N THR A 258 19.51 -2.46 -7.87
CA THR A 258 20.52 -1.40 -7.95
C THR A 258 21.88 -1.87 -8.47
N MET A 259 22.20 -3.17 -8.36
CA MET A 259 23.43 -3.76 -8.93
C MET A 259 23.39 -3.87 -10.46
N ILE A 260 22.23 -3.75 -11.09
CA ILE A 260 22.09 -3.76 -12.55
C ILE A 260 22.52 -2.39 -13.10
N LYS A 261 23.67 -2.36 -13.77
CA LYS A 261 24.26 -1.13 -14.31
C LYS A 261 23.53 -0.59 -15.54
N THR A 262 22.98 -1.48 -16.37
CA THR A 262 22.23 -1.10 -17.57
C THR A 262 20.88 -0.49 -17.18
N PRO A 263 20.62 0.82 -17.41
CA PRO A 263 19.48 1.51 -16.80
C PRO A 263 18.12 0.92 -17.18
N TRP A 264 17.87 0.66 -18.47
CA TRP A 264 16.59 0.08 -18.90
C TRP A 264 16.38 -1.36 -18.44
N LEU A 265 17.44 -2.17 -18.42
CA LEU A 265 17.38 -3.52 -17.87
C LEU A 265 17.07 -3.46 -16.37
N ARG A 266 17.69 -2.55 -15.62
CA ARG A 266 17.40 -2.33 -14.19
C ARG A 266 15.94 -1.98 -13.98
N ARG A 267 15.42 -1.01 -14.74
CA ARG A 267 14.04 -0.52 -14.62
C ARG A 267 13.03 -1.64 -14.87
N LEU A 268 13.21 -2.38 -15.97
CA LEU A 268 12.33 -3.50 -16.31
C LEU A 268 12.48 -4.65 -15.30
N ALA A 269 13.70 -5.00 -14.91
CA ALA A 269 13.94 -6.04 -13.91
C ALA A 269 13.33 -5.69 -12.56
N LEU A 270 13.44 -4.43 -12.13
CA LEU A 270 12.83 -3.96 -10.88
C LEU A 270 11.30 -3.96 -10.97
N PHE A 271 10.72 -3.48 -12.07
CA PHE A 271 9.27 -3.44 -12.26
C PHE A 271 8.64 -4.83 -12.29
N PHE A 272 9.17 -5.75 -13.12
CA PHE A 272 8.70 -7.13 -13.17
C PHE A 272 9.14 -7.94 -11.95
N GLY A 273 10.26 -7.59 -11.32
CA GLY A 273 10.73 -8.19 -10.07
C GLY A 273 9.77 -7.93 -8.92
N ILE A 274 9.23 -6.71 -8.81
CA ILE A 274 8.15 -6.40 -7.86
C ILE A 274 6.96 -7.33 -8.08
N ILE A 275 6.51 -7.52 -9.32
CA ILE A 275 5.37 -8.39 -9.65
C ILE A 275 5.68 -9.85 -9.27
N ALA A 276 6.86 -10.35 -9.65
CA ALA A 276 7.26 -11.74 -9.37
C ALA A 276 7.36 -12.04 -7.87
N ILE A 277 8.00 -11.14 -7.10
CA ILE A 277 8.10 -11.25 -5.63
C ILE A 277 6.70 -11.19 -5.00
N SER A 278 5.85 -10.30 -5.49
CA SER A 278 4.47 -10.14 -4.97
C SER A 278 3.60 -11.35 -5.25
N TRP A 279 3.75 -11.96 -6.42
CA TRP A 279 3.05 -13.20 -6.76
C TRP A 279 3.50 -14.37 -5.89
N ALA A 280 4.81 -14.50 -5.67
CA ALA A 280 5.35 -15.50 -4.76
C ALA A 280 4.85 -15.30 -3.31
N LEU A 281 4.83 -14.05 -2.84
CA LEU A 281 4.30 -13.69 -1.52
C LEU A 281 2.79 -13.99 -1.40
N CYS A 282 2.02 -13.68 -2.45
CA CYS A 282 0.59 -13.96 -2.52
C CYS A 282 0.31 -15.45 -2.39
N MET A 283 1.02 -16.28 -3.15
CA MET A 283 0.87 -17.74 -3.10
C MET A 283 1.35 -18.33 -1.77
N PHE A 284 2.44 -17.80 -1.22
CA PHE A 284 2.91 -18.21 0.10
C PHE A 284 1.89 -17.92 1.19
N PHE A 285 1.29 -16.73 1.22
CA PHE A 285 0.25 -16.41 2.20
C PHE A 285 -1.03 -17.20 1.98
N TRP A 286 -1.41 -17.51 0.73
CA TRP A 286 -2.52 -18.41 0.46
C TRP A 286 -2.26 -19.79 1.07
N TYR A 287 -1.10 -20.38 0.74
CA TYR A 287 -0.71 -21.70 1.25
C TYR A 287 -0.59 -21.71 2.79
N MET A 288 -0.10 -20.63 3.39
CA MET A 288 -0.05 -20.46 4.84
C MET A 288 -1.46 -20.55 5.46
N GLN A 289 -2.48 -20.01 4.80
CA GLN A 289 -3.87 -20.11 5.28
C GLN A 289 -4.40 -21.54 5.22
N GLU A 290 -4.09 -22.29 4.15
CA GLU A 290 -4.47 -23.71 4.03
C GLU A 290 -3.81 -24.56 5.13
N LEU A 291 -2.54 -24.30 5.45
CA LEU A 291 -1.84 -24.97 6.55
C LEU A 291 -2.46 -24.71 7.93
N VAL A 292 -3.06 -23.53 8.12
CA VAL A 292 -3.62 -23.09 9.43
C VAL A 292 -5.07 -23.54 9.58
N TRP A 293 -5.85 -23.45 8.52
CA TRP A 293 -7.31 -23.55 8.57
C TRP A 293 -7.88 -24.66 7.67
N GLY A 294 -7.03 -25.42 6.97
CA GLY A 294 -7.43 -26.44 6.01
C GLY A 294 -7.87 -25.88 4.66
N ASP A 295 -8.24 -26.80 3.77
CA ASP A 295 -8.57 -26.53 2.38
C ASP A 295 -9.69 -25.50 2.24
N ALA A 296 -9.53 -24.59 1.28
CA ALA A 296 -10.61 -23.70 0.89
C ALA A 296 -11.68 -24.51 0.13
N ILE A 297 -12.95 -24.25 0.41
CA ILE A 297 -14.08 -24.97 -0.19
C ILE A 297 -14.95 -23.98 -0.94
N ARG A 298 -15.02 -24.16 -2.26
CA ARG A 298 -15.87 -23.34 -3.12
C ARG A 298 -17.34 -23.39 -2.67
N GLY A 299 -17.96 -22.21 -2.55
CA GLY A 299 -19.36 -22.07 -2.11
C GLY A 299 -19.56 -22.16 -0.59
N HIS A 300 -18.50 -22.41 0.19
CA HIS A 300 -18.54 -22.23 1.64
C HIS A 300 -18.68 -20.75 2.00
N ARG A 301 -19.00 -20.46 3.26
CA ARG A 301 -19.00 -19.10 3.81
C ARG A 301 -17.79 -18.91 4.72
N ARG A 302 -17.40 -17.64 4.94
CA ARG A 302 -16.42 -17.24 5.96
C ARG A 302 -15.01 -17.76 5.67
N ASP A 303 -14.34 -18.30 6.67
CA ASP A 303 -12.92 -18.62 6.65
C ASP A 303 -12.57 -19.68 5.62
N ALA A 304 -13.40 -20.70 5.42
CA ALA A 304 -13.18 -21.69 4.37
C ALA A 304 -13.53 -21.20 2.95
N ALA A 305 -14.06 -19.99 2.78
CA ALA A 305 -14.48 -19.50 1.46
C ALA A 305 -13.29 -18.93 0.66
N PRO A 306 -13.04 -19.40 -0.58
CA PRO A 306 -11.90 -18.94 -1.37
C PRO A 306 -11.86 -17.42 -1.59
N ASP A 307 -13.01 -16.78 -1.79
CA ASP A 307 -13.10 -15.33 -1.97
C ASP A 307 -12.61 -14.53 -0.76
N TRP A 308 -12.90 -15.00 0.45
CA TRP A 308 -12.40 -14.37 1.68
C TRP A 308 -10.92 -14.69 1.87
N ARG A 309 -10.48 -15.93 1.66
CA ARG A 309 -9.07 -16.34 1.76
C ARG A 309 -8.16 -15.45 0.89
N TRP A 310 -8.58 -15.15 -0.34
CA TRP A 310 -7.81 -14.32 -1.28
C TRP A 310 -7.74 -12.88 -0.79
N LEU A 311 -8.88 -12.34 -0.34
CA LEU A 311 -8.89 -11.01 0.28
C LEU A 311 -7.94 -10.96 1.48
N HIS A 312 -8.01 -11.98 2.34
CA HIS A 312 -7.21 -12.08 3.56
C HIS A 312 -5.71 -12.23 3.30
N VAL A 313 -5.29 -12.75 2.13
CA VAL A 313 -3.89 -12.68 1.68
C VAL A 313 -3.43 -11.22 1.55
N GLY A 314 -4.24 -10.39 0.89
CA GLY A 314 -3.94 -8.97 0.74
C GLY A 314 -3.93 -8.25 2.09
N GLU A 315 -4.84 -8.63 2.99
CA GLU A 315 -4.91 -8.09 4.36
C GLU A 315 -3.65 -8.44 5.15
N THR A 316 -3.23 -9.71 5.07
CA THR A 316 -2.01 -10.25 5.66
C THR A 316 -0.80 -9.44 5.21
N ALA A 317 -0.67 -9.17 3.92
CA ALA A 317 0.45 -8.37 3.39
C ALA A 317 0.54 -6.97 4.02
N ILE A 318 -0.59 -6.29 4.22
CA ILE A 318 -0.63 -4.94 4.79
C ILE A 318 -0.14 -4.89 6.24
N PHE A 319 -0.35 -5.96 7.03
CA PHE A 319 0.22 -6.04 8.38
C PHE A 319 1.75 -5.92 8.38
N PHE A 320 2.43 -6.39 7.33
CA PHE A 320 3.88 -6.23 7.19
C PHE A 320 4.28 -4.86 6.64
N LEU A 321 3.38 -4.13 5.98
CA LEU A 321 3.67 -2.78 5.50
C LEU A 321 3.78 -1.76 6.64
N VAL A 322 2.93 -1.88 7.66
CA VAL A 322 2.94 -0.98 8.82
C VAL A 322 4.30 -0.92 9.53
N PRO A 323 4.91 -2.03 9.99
CA PRO A 323 6.22 -1.98 10.64
C PRO A 323 7.33 -1.56 9.67
N ALA A 324 7.21 -1.84 8.36
CA ALA A 324 8.19 -1.39 7.37
C ALA A 324 8.22 0.14 7.25
N LEU A 325 7.05 0.77 7.13
CA LEU A 325 6.93 2.22 7.08
C LEU A 325 7.31 2.86 8.42
N PHE A 326 6.98 2.22 9.55
CA PHE A 326 7.40 2.69 10.87
C PHE A 326 8.93 2.69 11.00
N LEU A 327 9.58 1.60 10.58
CA LEU A 327 11.03 1.46 10.59
C LEU A 327 11.70 2.52 9.70
N GLN A 328 11.15 2.72 8.50
CA GLN A 328 11.66 3.70 7.55
C GLN A 328 11.50 5.15 8.05
N PHE A 329 10.32 5.53 8.51
CA PHE A 329 10.02 6.90 8.91
C PHE A 329 10.60 7.20 10.30
N TYR A 330 10.22 6.46 11.34
CA TYR A 330 10.48 6.89 12.71
C TYR A 330 11.74 6.29 13.32
N CYS A 331 12.26 5.19 12.77
CA CYS A 331 13.48 4.54 13.26
C CYS A 331 14.72 4.85 12.41
N GLY A 332 14.62 5.74 11.42
CA GLY A 332 15.74 6.10 10.54
C GLY A 332 16.21 4.94 9.67
N ASN A 333 15.30 4.04 9.30
CA ASN A 333 15.55 2.80 8.55
C ASN A 333 16.58 1.87 9.21
N TRP A 334 16.73 1.89 10.54
CA TRP A 334 17.74 1.10 11.24
C TRP A 334 17.63 -0.42 10.96
N PRO A 335 18.75 -1.18 10.89
CA PRO A 335 20.16 -0.74 11.00
C PRO A 335 20.76 -0.17 9.70
N ASN A 336 21.74 0.73 9.85
CA ASN A 336 22.40 1.43 8.72
C ASN A 336 23.93 1.27 8.74
N ARG A 337 24.47 0.45 9.64
CA ARG A 337 25.91 0.36 9.93
C ARG A 337 26.61 -0.85 9.32
N PHE A 338 25.83 -1.85 8.87
CA PHE A 338 26.37 -3.05 8.25
C PHE A 338 26.35 -2.90 6.72
N SER A 339 26.81 -3.94 6.01
CA SER A 339 26.63 -4.01 4.57
C SER A 339 25.14 -4.04 4.19
N THR A 340 24.82 -3.53 3.02
CA THR A 340 23.44 -3.43 2.52
C THR A 340 22.68 -4.75 2.58
N PRO A 341 23.23 -5.91 2.15
CA PRO A 341 22.53 -7.20 2.29
C PRO A 341 22.18 -7.56 3.74
N ILE A 342 23.08 -7.26 4.70
CA ILE A 342 22.85 -7.53 6.13
C ILE A 342 21.78 -6.59 6.68
N ASN A 343 21.86 -5.30 6.35
CA ASN A 343 20.84 -4.33 6.77
C ASN A 343 19.47 -4.75 6.25
N VAL A 344 19.37 -5.07 4.96
CA VAL A 344 18.14 -5.54 4.31
C VAL A 344 17.58 -6.80 4.97
N LEU A 345 18.43 -7.79 5.27
CA LEU A 345 18.02 -9.02 5.96
C LEU A 345 17.47 -8.73 7.37
N VAL A 346 18.20 -7.95 8.17
CA VAL A 346 17.79 -7.61 9.54
C VAL A 346 16.49 -6.79 9.55
N ARG A 347 16.36 -5.79 8.66
CA ARG A 347 15.12 -5.02 8.52
C ARG A 347 13.95 -5.90 8.12
N SER A 348 14.16 -6.83 7.19
CA SER A 348 13.13 -7.79 6.77
C SER A 348 12.68 -8.67 7.94
N LEU A 349 13.62 -9.16 8.76
CA LEU A 349 13.29 -9.92 9.96
C LEU A 349 12.47 -9.09 10.97
N LEU A 350 12.88 -7.85 11.23
CA LEU A 350 12.16 -6.95 12.14
C LEU A 350 10.74 -6.66 11.63
N VAL A 351 10.59 -6.44 10.32
CA VAL A 351 9.31 -6.23 9.67
C VAL A 351 8.44 -7.48 9.75
N THR A 352 9.00 -8.67 9.54
CA THR A 352 8.27 -9.94 9.70
C THR A 352 7.77 -10.12 11.12
N LEU A 353 8.65 -9.95 12.13
CA LEU A 353 8.27 -10.06 13.54
C LEU A 353 7.24 -9.01 13.94
N GLY A 354 7.41 -7.76 13.49
CA GLY A 354 6.46 -6.68 13.72
C GLY A 354 5.10 -6.94 13.07
N GLY A 355 5.08 -7.48 11.85
CA GLY A 355 3.85 -7.79 11.12
C GLY A 355 3.07 -8.89 11.81
N ILE A 356 3.74 -9.95 12.25
CA ILE A 356 3.14 -11.03 13.05
C ILE A 356 2.59 -10.46 14.36
N ALA A 357 3.35 -9.61 15.07
CA ALA A 357 2.91 -9.01 16.32
C ALA A 357 1.63 -8.17 16.12
N ILE A 358 1.58 -7.33 15.08
CA ILE A 358 0.42 -6.48 14.79
C ILE A 358 -0.78 -7.34 14.35
N TYR A 359 -0.57 -8.38 13.53
CA TYR A 359 -1.61 -9.34 13.16
C TYR A 359 -2.26 -9.97 14.41
N CYS A 360 -1.43 -10.46 15.33
CA CYS A 360 -1.89 -11.06 16.59
C CYS A 360 -2.63 -10.05 17.47
N LEU A 361 -2.08 -8.83 17.64
CA LEU A 361 -2.71 -7.77 18.44
C LEU A 361 -4.05 -7.32 17.84
N TYR A 362 -4.14 -7.23 16.52
CA TYR A 362 -5.36 -6.85 15.82
C TYR A 362 -6.47 -7.87 16.10
N TYR A 363 -6.26 -9.15 15.78
CA TYR A 363 -7.32 -10.15 15.98
C TYR A 363 -7.67 -10.37 17.46
N LYS A 364 -6.73 -10.12 18.38
CA LYS A 364 -6.98 -10.23 19.81
C LYS A 364 -7.70 -9.02 20.42
N TYR A 365 -7.44 -7.79 19.97
CA TYR A 365 -7.87 -6.58 20.66
C TYR A 365 -8.65 -5.56 19.82
N ALA A 366 -8.74 -5.73 18.49
CA ALA A 366 -9.43 -4.78 17.62
C ALA A 366 -10.88 -4.54 18.02
N HIS A 367 -11.59 -5.56 18.52
CA HIS A 367 -12.98 -5.41 18.94
C HIS A 367 -13.16 -4.47 20.14
N PHE A 368 -12.17 -4.38 21.04
CA PHE A 368 -12.18 -3.42 22.14
C PHE A 368 -11.85 -2.00 21.65
N VAL A 369 -10.80 -1.89 20.85
CA VAL A 369 -10.18 -0.60 20.49
C VAL A 369 -10.89 0.07 19.30
N LEU A 370 -11.24 -0.70 18.27
CA LEU A 370 -11.77 -0.20 17.00
C LEU A 370 -13.29 -0.34 16.86
N GLY A 371 -13.95 -1.03 17.80
CA GLY A 371 -15.40 -1.23 17.80
C GLY A 371 -15.89 -2.32 16.84
N THR A 372 -14.97 -3.10 16.26
CA THR A 372 -15.27 -4.19 15.35
C THR A 372 -15.76 -5.43 16.10
N GLN A 373 -16.37 -6.38 15.39
CA GLN A 373 -16.86 -7.63 15.99
C GLN A 373 -15.81 -8.73 15.93
N LYS A 374 -15.68 -9.53 16.98
CA LYS A 374 -14.66 -10.58 17.07
C LYS A 374 -14.86 -11.65 15.97
N GLY A 375 -13.76 -12.11 15.36
CA GLY A 375 -13.75 -13.14 14.32
C GLY A 375 -12.64 -12.92 13.29
N PHE A 376 -12.13 -13.98 12.66
CA PHE A 376 -11.21 -13.81 11.52
C PHE A 376 -11.94 -13.33 10.27
N SER A 377 -13.04 -14.01 9.94
CA SER A 377 -13.83 -13.83 8.73
C SER A 377 -15.17 -13.12 8.98
N HIS A 378 -15.28 -12.41 10.12
CA HIS A 378 -16.46 -11.61 10.39
C HIS A 378 -16.54 -10.45 9.36
N PRO A 379 -17.70 -10.11 8.77
CA PRO A 379 -17.79 -9.06 7.74
C PRO A 379 -17.30 -7.68 8.19
N GLN A 380 -17.35 -7.40 9.50
CA GLN A 380 -16.78 -6.19 10.12
C GLN A 380 -15.29 -6.32 10.49
N GLN A 381 -14.60 -7.38 10.08
CA GLN A 381 -13.17 -7.56 10.32
C GLN A 381 -12.45 -7.35 9.00
N PHE A 382 -12.10 -6.08 8.76
CA PHE A 382 -11.47 -5.59 7.54
C PHE A 382 -10.17 -4.86 7.90
N PRO A 383 -9.13 -5.58 8.37
CA PRO A 383 -7.88 -5.00 8.87
C PRO A 383 -7.19 -4.03 7.90
N MET A 384 -7.43 -4.14 6.59
CA MET A 384 -6.93 -3.16 5.63
C MET A 384 -7.31 -1.71 5.99
N ILE A 385 -8.54 -1.47 6.46
CA ILE A 385 -9.03 -0.10 6.72
C ILE A 385 -8.22 0.57 7.84
N PRO A 386 -8.13 0.03 9.08
CA PRO A 386 -7.36 0.68 10.14
C PRO A 386 -5.86 0.75 9.82
N MET A 387 -5.30 -0.26 9.18
CA MET A 387 -3.87 -0.25 8.83
C MET A 387 -3.56 0.84 7.80
N ILE A 388 -4.34 0.94 6.72
CA ILE A 388 -4.13 1.97 5.69
C ILE A 388 -4.48 3.36 6.24
N TRP A 389 -5.47 3.47 7.13
CA TRP A 389 -5.81 4.75 7.77
C TRP A 389 -4.63 5.27 8.61
N LEU A 390 -4.00 4.40 9.39
CA LEU A 390 -2.78 4.72 10.12
C LEU A 390 -1.63 5.11 9.17
N ILE A 391 -1.46 4.37 8.07
CA ILE A 391 -0.47 4.68 7.04
C ILE A 391 -0.71 6.07 6.46
N ASN A 392 -1.95 6.43 6.09
CA ASN A 392 -2.27 7.76 5.56
C ASN A 392 -1.88 8.87 6.53
N ILE A 393 -2.15 8.68 7.83
CA ILE A 393 -1.73 9.62 8.88
C ILE A 393 -0.21 9.72 8.95
N TRP A 394 0.52 8.61 8.83
CA TRP A 394 1.97 8.62 8.79
C TRP A 394 2.52 9.27 7.53
N LEU A 395 1.91 9.08 6.36
CA LEU A 395 2.31 9.77 5.14
C LEU A 395 2.09 11.28 5.27
N ILE A 396 0.98 11.72 5.86
CA ILE A 396 0.76 13.14 6.16
C ILE A 396 1.81 13.64 7.16
N ASN A 397 2.04 12.91 8.25
CA ASN A 397 3.01 13.29 9.25
C ASN A 397 4.42 13.41 8.64
N TRP A 398 4.82 12.42 7.87
CA TRP A 398 6.15 12.35 7.30
C TRP A 398 6.30 13.28 6.11
N TRP A 399 5.46 13.19 5.08
CA TRP A 399 5.58 13.98 3.85
C TRP A 399 5.10 15.42 4.01
N PHE A 400 3.97 15.66 4.67
CA PHE A 400 3.36 17.00 4.74
C PHE A 400 3.78 17.77 5.99
N MET A 401 4.02 17.09 7.11
CA MET A 401 4.41 17.72 8.38
C MET A 401 5.89 17.55 8.72
N ASP A 402 6.72 17.10 7.79
CA ASP A 402 8.17 16.93 7.99
C ASP A 402 8.55 16.19 9.30
N GLY A 403 7.74 15.22 9.73
CA GLY A 403 7.96 14.46 10.95
C GLY A 403 7.76 15.25 12.25
N TRP A 404 6.97 16.33 12.26
CA TRP A 404 6.59 17.03 13.49
C TRP A 404 5.80 16.11 14.45
N PRO A 405 5.99 16.17 15.78
CA PRO A 405 6.83 17.11 16.53
C PRO A 405 8.29 16.69 16.72
N GLY A 406 8.63 15.42 16.49
CA GLY A 406 9.93 14.83 16.84
C GLY A 406 11.09 15.23 15.92
N TRP A 407 10.80 15.63 14.69
CA TRP A 407 11.81 16.00 13.71
C TRP A 407 11.80 17.48 13.36
N ARG A 408 12.99 17.97 13.00
CA ARG A 408 13.23 19.27 12.40
C ARG A 408 13.72 19.03 10.97
N ARG A 409 13.11 19.75 10.04
CA ARG A 409 13.52 19.72 8.64
C ARG A 409 14.73 20.62 8.42
N GLU A 410 15.74 20.06 7.77
CA GLU A 410 16.87 20.75 7.16
C GLU A 410 16.95 20.39 5.67
N PHE A 411 17.80 21.08 4.92
CA PHE A 411 18.04 20.80 3.51
C PHE A 411 19.41 20.18 3.32
N LYS A 412 19.48 19.18 2.45
CA LYS A 412 20.72 18.48 2.13
C LYS A 412 21.73 19.46 1.51
N THR A 413 22.97 19.37 1.97
CA THR A 413 24.10 20.07 1.36
C THR A 413 24.64 19.30 0.16
N ALA A 414 25.54 19.92 -0.62
CA ALA A 414 26.23 19.22 -1.72
C ALA A 414 27.01 17.99 -1.21
N GLU A 415 27.54 18.04 0.02
CA GLU A 415 28.23 16.91 0.65
C GLU A 415 27.28 15.77 0.99
N ASP A 416 26.06 16.07 1.46
CA ASP A 416 25.04 15.04 1.70
C ASP A 416 24.70 14.30 0.40
N PHE A 417 24.50 15.02 -0.71
CA PHE A 417 24.25 14.40 -2.03
C PHE A 417 25.43 13.55 -2.51
N ALA A 418 26.66 14.05 -2.37
CA ALA A 418 27.86 13.29 -2.72
C ALA A 418 28.07 12.05 -1.82
N ALA A 419 27.62 12.09 -0.56
CA ALA A 419 27.64 10.92 0.32
C ALA A 419 26.60 9.87 -0.12
N GLU A 420 25.39 10.30 -0.48
CA GLU A 420 24.35 9.41 -1.01
C GLU A 420 24.78 8.76 -2.34
N GLU A 421 25.36 9.52 -3.26
CA GLU A 421 25.87 8.99 -4.52
C GLU A 421 26.98 7.96 -4.30
N ARG A 422 27.92 8.22 -3.37
CA ARG A 422 28.96 7.24 -2.98
C ARG A 422 28.35 5.97 -2.38
N HIS A 423 27.33 6.11 -1.53
CA HIS A 423 26.63 4.96 -0.94
C HIS A 423 25.92 4.12 -2.03
N LEU A 424 25.24 4.77 -2.97
CA LEU A 424 24.60 4.11 -4.11
C LEU A 424 25.62 3.42 -5.01
N ALA A 425 26.76 4.05 -5.29
CA ALA A 425 27.84 3.48 -6.08
C ALA A 425 28.46 2.24 -5.41
N ALA A 426 28.66 2.27 -4.09
CA ALA A 426 29.10 1.13 -3.31
C ALA A 426 28.08 -0.03 -3.37
N ASN A 427 26.79 0.28 -3.32
CA ASN A 427 25.71 -0.71 -3.43
C ASN A 427 25.58 -1.33 -4.82
N ALA A 428 26.02 -0.63 -5.87
CA ALA A 428 25.91 -1.08 -7.26
C ALA A 428 27.04 -2.03 -7.71
N ALA A 429 27.99 -2.37 -6.82
CA ALA A 429 29.16 -3.17 -7.16
C ALA A 429 28.93 -4.68 -6.89
N TRP A 430 28.55 -5.42 -7.93
CA TRP A 430 28.65 -6.89 -7.89
C TRP A 430 30.12 -7.32 -7.84
N ASN A 431 30.44 -8.27 -6.95
CA ASN A 431 31.74 -8.92 -6.86
C ASN A 431 31.54 -10.45 -6.92
N PRO A 432 32.27 -11.20 -7.78
CA PRO A 432 32.21 -12.66 -7.81
C PRO A 432 32.39 -13.34 -6.44
N ALA A 433 33.12 -12.72 -5.50
CA ALA A 433 33.25 -13.19 -4.12
C ALA A 433 31.92 -13.21 -3.33
N MET A 434 30.86 -12.57 -3.84
CA MET A 434 29.51 -12.62 -3.27
C MET A 434 28.76 -13.92 -3.62
N LEU A 435 29.20 -14.65 -4.66
CA LEU A 435 28.51 -15.85 -5.15
C LEU A 435 28.32 -16.94 -4.07
N PRO A 436 29.35 -17.28 -3.24
CA PRO A 436 29.15 -18.22 -2.13
C PRO A 436 28.07 -17.74 -1.15
N GLY A 437 28.04 -16.43 -0.85
CA GLY A 437 27.02 -15.84 0.02
C GLY A 437 25.61 -15.94 -0.56
N VAL A 438 25.46 -15.75 -1.88
CA VAL A 438 24.17 -15.94 -2.57
C VAL A 438 23.73 -17.40 -2.51
N ILE A 439 24.64 -18.35 -2.76
CA ILE A 439 24.34 -19.79 -2.70
C ILE A 439 23.93 -20.20 -1.28
N ILE A 440 24.69 -19.80 -0.26
CA ILE A 440 24.37 -20.06 1.14
C ILE A 440 23.02 -19.43 1.51
N GLY A 441 22.79 -18.18 1.12
CA GLY A 441 21.52 -17.49 1.36
C GLY A 441 20.34 -18.21 0.74
N LEU A 442 20.47 -18.74 -0.47
CA LEU A 442 19.45 -19.54 -1.13
C LEU A 442 19.19 -20.84 -0.38
N VAL A 443 20.23 -21.57 0.02
CA VAL A 443 20.10 -22.82 0.80
C VAL A 443 19.42 -22.56 2.14
N VAL A 444 19.86 -21.53 2.88
CA VAL A 444 19.26 -21.14 4.16
C VAL A 444 17.80 -20.71 3.97
N GLY A 445 17.49 -19.98 2.91
CA GLY A 445 16.12 -19.59 2.57
C GLY A 445 15.21 -20.79 2.32
N VAL A 446 15.69 -21.80 1.57
CA VAL A 446 14.96 -23.04 1.33
C VAL A 446 14.74 -23.82 2.63
N ILE A 447 15.78 -23.95 3.48
CA ILE A 447 15.66 -24.61 4.79
C ILE A 447 14.64 -23.87 5.67
N ALA A 448 14.71 -22.54 5.73
CA ALA A 448 13.79 -21.72 6.50
C ALA A 448 12.35 -21.86 6.01
N TYR A 449 12.12 -21.93 4.69
CA TYR A 449 10.80 -22.18 4.10
C TYR A 449 10.21 -23.50 4.61
N PHE A 450 10.95 -24.62 4.49
CA PHE A 450 10.46 -25.91 4.95
C PHE A 450 10.28 -25.98 6.47
N ALA A 451 11.15 -25.30 7.24
CA ALA A 451 10.99 -25.19 8.68
C ALA A 451 9.70 -24.44 9.06
N ILE A 452 9.39 -23.33 8.38
CA ILE A 452 8.14 -22.59 8.60
C ILE A 452 6.94 -23.46 8.26
N VAL A 453 6.94 -24.13 7.10
CA VAL A 453 5.85 -25.02 6.68
C VAL A 453 5.60 -26.14 7.70
N ALA A 454 6.66 -26.69 8.30
CA ALA A 454 6.54 -27.73 9.32
C ALA A 454 6.04 -27.20 10.68
N LEU A 455 6.44 -25.99 11.08
CA LEU A 455 6.12 -25.40 12.38
C LEU A 455 4.76 -24.71 12.42
N LEU A 456 4.27 -24.19 11.29
CA LEU A 456 3.07 -23.37 11.24
C LEU A 456 1.79 -24.12 11.70
N PRO A 457 1.53 -25.39 11.32
CA PRO A 457 0.37 -26.14 11.82
C PRO A 457 0.43 -26.37 13.33
N LEU A 458 1.63 -26.62 13.87
CA LEU A 458 1.85 -26.81 15.32
C LEU A 458 1.58 -25.52 16.09
N ALA A 459 2.04 -24.38 15.57
CA ALA A 459 1.77 -23.07 16.15
C ALA A 459 0.27 -22.73 16.12
N SER A 460 -0.41 -23.02 15.00
CA SER A 460 -1.87 -22.81 14.86
C SER A 460 -2.66 -23.61 15.90
N ALA A 461 -2.32 -24.89 16.08
CA ALA A 461 -3.01 -25.78 17.02
C ALA A 461 -2.83 -25.37 18.50
N THR A 462 -1.73 -24.68 18.82
CA THR A 462 -1.38 -24.31 20.20
C THR A 462 -1.74 -22.88 20.57
N PHE A 463 -1.89 -21.98 19.59
CA PHE A 463 -2.10 -20.56 19.83
C PHE A 463 -3.44 -20.07 19.27
N THR A 464 -4.46 -19.99 20.13
CA THR A 464 -5.79 -19.48 19.76
C THR A 464 -5.84 -17.96 19.85
N LEU A 465 -5.88 -17.29 18.70
CA LEU A 465 -6.00 -15.82 18.60
C LEU A 465 -7.43 -15.31 18.82
N VAL A 466 -8.41 -16.06 18.33
CA VAL A 466 -9.82 -15.73 18.38
C VAL A 466 -10.53 -16.88 19.09
N GLN A 467 -10.97 -16.64 20.33
CA GLN A 467 -11.83 -17.58 21.07
C GLN A 467 -13.29 -17.46 20.65
#